data_AF-A0A7V0MU68-F1
#
_entry.id   AF-A0A7V0MU68-F1
#
_cell.length_a   1.000
_cell.length_b   1.000
_cell.length_c   1.000
_cell.angle_alpha   90.00
_cell.angle_beta   90.00
_cell.angle_gamma   90.00
#
_symmetry.space_group_name_H-M   'P 1'
#
loop_
_entity.id
_entity.type
_entity.pdbx_description
1 polymer ?
#
loop_
_entity_poly.entity_id
_entity_poly.type
_entity_poly.pdbx_seq_one_letter_code
_entity_poly.pdbx_strand_id
1 'polypeptide(L)'
;HREELERWRHFLEHVLTPAERKVVEELVLRGGTNAEIARRLRKSPRTVEHQLESAYRKLRAFLDWPENFPINRTTLVSLLAPFVRESPLLQMGVLPDARGTDALLYKRKRR
;
A
#
# COMPACT_ATOMS: atom_id res chain seq x y z
N HIS A 1 -16.18 11.95 7.75
CA HIS A 1 -15.63 10.71 8.33
C HIS A 1 -16.23 9.42 7.74
N ARG A 2 -17.52 9.05 7.93
CA ARG A 2 -18.04 7.79 7.31
C ARG A 2 -18.11 7.82 5.77
N GLU A 3 -18.56 8.94 5.19
CA GLU A 3 -18.69 9.10 3.74
C GLU A 3 -17.35 9.01 3.01
N GLU A 4 -16.27 9.52 3.61
CA GLU A 4 -14.92 9.41 3.07
C GLU A 4 -14.40 7.97 3.12
N LEU A 5 -14.64 7.25 4.22
CA LEU A 5 -14.28 5.83 4.34
C LEU A 5 -14.98 4.99 3.26
N GLU A 6 -16.27 5.25 2.98
CA GLU A 6 -17.02 4.57 1.92
C GLU A 6 -16.49 4.91 0.53
N ARG A 7 -16.13 6.19 0.31
CA ARG A 7 -15.52 6.65 -0.94
C ARG A 7 -14.16 5.99 -1.20
N TRP A 8 -13.31 5.88 -0.17
CA TRP A 8 -12.02 5.20 -0.26
C TRP A 8 -12.17 3.69 -0.39
N ARG A 9 -13.15 3.08 0.28
CA ARG A 9 -13.48 1.65 0.11
C ARG A 9 -13.91 1.38 -1.33
N HIS A 10 -14.81 2.18 -1.88
CA HIS A 10 -15.23 2.06 -3.26
C HIS A 10 -14.05 2.23 -4.23
N PHE A 11 -13.14 3.16 -3.96
CA PHE A 11 -11.91 3.30 -4.74
C PHE A 11 -11.03 2.04 -4.69
N LEU A 12 -10.78 1.49 -3.51
CA LEU A 12 -9.97 0.28 -3.33
C LEU A 12 -10.61 -0.98 -3.96
N GLU A 13 -11.93 -1.08 -3.97
CA GLU A 13 -12.66 -2.27 -4.44
C GLU A 13 -13.10 -2.21 -5.90
N HIS A 14 -13.50 -1.03 -6.39
CA HIS A 14 -14.05 -0.86 -7.75
C HIS A 14 -13.10 -0.15 -8.72
N VAL A 15 -12.19 0.71 -8.22
CA VAL A 15 -11.27 1.46 -9.09
C VAL A 15 -9.94 0.73 -9.23
N LEU A 16 -9.39 0.22 -8.13
CA LEU A 16 -8.19 -0.61 -8.13
C LEU A 16 -8.52 -2.06 -8.48
N THR A 17 -7.69 -2.66 -9.31
CA THR A 17 -7.74 -4.11 -9.56
C THR A 17 -7.27 -4.86 -8.32
N PRO A 18 -7.69 -6.11 -8.11
CA PRO A 18 -7.26 -6.92 -6.96
C PRO A 18 -5.74 -7.10 -6.89
N ALA A 19 -5.04 -7.01 -8.02
CA ALA A 19 -3.57 -7.10 -8.08
C ALA A 19 -2.90 -5.81 -7.57
N GLU A 20 -3.38 -4.64 -8.01
CA GLU A 20 -2.90 -3.33 -7.56
C GLU A 20 -3.22 -3.11 -6.09
N ARG A 21 -4.46 -3.45 -5.67
CA ARG A 21 -4.91 -3.35 -4.29
C ARG A 21 -3.98 -4.11 -3.33
N LYS A 22 -3.64 -5.36 -3.64
CA LYS A 22 -2.70 -6.16 -2.82
C LYS A 22 -1.33 -5.50 -2.67
N VAL A 23 -0.82 -4.88 -3.75
CA VAL A 23 0.47 -4.19 -3.73
C VAL A 23 0.41 -2.93 -2.87
N VAL A 24 -0.66 -2.15 -3.02
CA VAL A 24 -0.92 -0.93 -2.24
C VAL A 24 -1.13 -1.25 -0.76
N GLU A 25 -1.92 -2.28 -0.44
CA GLU A 25 -2.14 -2.76 0.92
C GLU A 25 -0.82 -3.19 1.58
N GLU A 26 -0.01 -4.01 0.90
CA GLU A 26 1.31 -4.42 1.43
C GLU A 26 2.25 -3.23 1.65
N LEU A 27 2.25 -2.26 0.74
CA LEU A 27 3.01 -1.02 0.88
C LEU A 27 2.53 -0.18 2.07
N VAL A 28 1.22 -0.07 2.30
CA VAL A 28 0.66 0.74 3.39
C VAL A 28 0.83 0.07 4.75
N LEU A 29 0.64 -1.25 4.82
CA LEU A 29 0.69 -2.02 6.07
C LEU A 29 2.12 -2.25 6.55
N ARG A 30 2.99 -2.71 5.64
CA ARG A 30 4.35 -3.14 5.99
C ARG A 30 5.41 -2.17 5.50
N GLY A 31 5.09 -1.30 4.55
CA GLY A 31 6.10 -0.49 3.87
C GLY A 31 7.10 -1.34 3.09
N GLY A 32 8.18 -0.68 2.70
CA GLY A 32 9.31 -1.29 2.01
C GLY A 32 9.43 -0.87 0.55
N THR A 33 10.45 -1.41 -0.10
CA THR A 33 10.76 -1.16 -1.50
C THR A 33 9.96 -2.07 -2.44
N ASN A 34 9.87 -1.72 -3.72
CA ASN A 34 9.22 -2.55 -4.75
C ASN A 34 9.75 -3.98 -4.75
N ALA A 35 11.06 -4.16 -4.50
CA ALA A 35 11.70 -5.47 -4.41
C ALA A 35 11.24 -6.28 -3.19
N GLU A 36 11.05 -5.64 -2.04
CA GLU A 36 10.55 -6.29 -0.83
C GLU A 36 9.08 -6.69 -0.97
N ILE A 37 8.25 -5.79 -1.51
CA ILE A 37 6.84 -6.07 -1.81
C ILE A 37 6.73 -7.21 -2.84
N ALA A 38 7.55 -7.17 -3.88
CA ALA A 38 7.64 -8.22 -4.89
C ALA A 38 8.00 -9.57 -4.27
N ARG A 39 9.01 -9.60 -3.38
CA ARG A 39 9.38 -10.83 -2.64
C ARG A 39 8.23 -11.36 -1.80
N ARG A 40 7.52 -10.49 -1.07
CA ARG A 40 6.38 -10.88 -0.22
C ARG A 40 5.21 -11.42 -1.04
N LEU A 41 4.90 -10.75 -2.14
CA LEU A 41 3.81 -11.14 -3.05
C LEU A 41 4.20 -12.25 -4.04
N ARG A 42 5.45 -12.74 -3.99
CA ARG A 42 6.03 -13.67 -4.98
C ARG A 42 5.84 -13.20 -6.43
N LYS A 43 5.96 -11.90 -6.65
CA LYS A 43 5.87 -11.23 -7.95
C LYS A 43 7.23 -10.69 -8.38
N SER A 44 7.34 -10.28 -9.64
CA SER A 44 8.52 -9.54 -10.12
C SER A 44 8.45 -8.07 -9.68
N PRO A 45 9.59 -7.44 -9.34
CA PRO A 45 9.65 -6.02 -8.95
C PRO A 45 9.10 -5.09 -10.04
N ARG A 46 9.34 -5.42 -11.31
CA ARG A 46 8.78 -4.72 -12.47
C ARG A 46 7.25 -4.76 -12.51
N THR A 47 6.66 -5.89 -12.15
CA THR A 47 5.19 -6.05 -12.07
C THR A 47 4.61 -5.21 -10.94
N VAL A 48 5.31 -5.15 -9.80
CA VAL A 48 4.92 -4.32 -8.66
C VAL A 48 5.00 -2.84 -9.02
N GLU A 49 6.07 -2.41 -9.69
CA GLU A 49 6.23 -1.05 -10.20
C GLU A 49 5.08 -0.67 -11.13
N HIS A 50 4.78 -1.48 -12.13
CA HIS A 50 3.70 -1.22 -13.08
C HIS A 50 2.32 -1.17 -12.39
N GLN A 51 2.10 -2.04 -11.38
CA GLN A 51 0.88 -2.03 -10.57
C GLN A 51 0.78 -0.76 -9.71
N LEU A 52 1.88 -0.29 -9.14
CA LEU A 52 1.92 0.97 -8.40
C LEU A 52 1.71 2.18 -9.31
N GLU A 53 2.34 2.21 -10.48
CA GLU A 53 2.14 3.30 -11.46
C GLU A 53 0.69 3.40 -11.90
N SER A 54 0.06 2.27 -12.21
CA SER A 54 -1.37 2.24 -12.56
C SER A 54 -2.24 2.67 -11.38
N ALA A 55 -1.91 2.24 -10.15
CA ALA A 55 -2.57 2.71 -8.94
C ALA A 55 -2.42 4.23 -8.74
N TYR A 56 -1.24 4.81 -8.96
CA TYR A 56 -1.01 6.25 -8.88
C TYR A 56 -1.83 7.02 -9.92
N ARG A 57 -1.90 6.53 -11.16
CA ARG A 57 -2.71 7.15 -12.22
C ARG A 57 -4.20 7.15 -11.86
N LYS A 58 -4.70 6.05 -11.32
CA LYS A 58 -6.10 5.94 -10.87
C LYS A 58 -6.38 6.84 -9.66
N LEU A 59 -5.46 6.87 -8.70
CA LEU A 59 -5.56 7.75 -7.53
C LEU A 59 -5.62 9.22 -7.97
N ARG A 60 -4.78 9.57 -8.94
CA ARG A 60 -4.73 10.91 -9.52
C ARG A 60 -6.05 11.31 -10.17
N ALA A 61 -6.58 10.45 -11.03
CA ALA A 61 -7.87 10.67 -11.67
C ALA A 61 -9.02 10.76 -10.64
N PHE A 62 -8.94 9.97 -9.57
CA PHE A 62 -9.96 9.94 -8.53
C PHE A 62 -9.97 11.20 -7.63
N LEU A 63 -8.79 11.73 -7.33
CA LEU A 63 -8.61 12.94 -6.52
C LEU A 63 -8.63 14.23 -7.34
N ASP A 64 -8.76 14.12 -8.66
CA ASP A 64 -8.60 15.25 -9.60
C ASP A 64 -7.26 15.99 -9.40
N TRP A 65 -6.19 15.23 -9.12
CA TRP A 65 -4.91 15.79 -8.71
C TRP A 65 -4.11 16.31 -9.93
N PRO A 66 -3.52 17.52 -9.86
CA PRO A 66 -2.87 18.13 -11.01
C PRO A 66 -1.67 17.33 -11.54
N GLU A 67 -1.64 17.14 -12.88
CA GLU A 67 -0.46 17.25 -13.78
C GLU A 67 0.90 17.21 -13.11
N ASN A 68 1.19 18.37 -12.53
CA ASN A 68 2.52 18.79 -12.17
C ASN A 68 2.98 18.27 -10.82
N PHE A 69 2.11 17.60 -10.05
CA PHE A 69 2.51 17.11 -8.74
C PHE A 69 2.96 15.65 -8.81
N PRO A 70 4.21 15.35 -8.40
CA PRO A 70 4.66 13.98 -8.32
C PRO A 70 3.94 13.26 -7.17
N ILE A 71 3.12 12.26 -7.51
CA ILE A 71 2.55 11.36 -6.52
C ILE A 71 3.65 10.38 -6.11
N ASN A 72 4.19 10.59 -4.91
CA ASN A 72 5.20 9.71 -4.33
C ASN A 72 4.56 8.55 -3.56
N ARG A 73 5.30 7.45 -3.42
CA ARG A 73 4.88 6.30 -2.59
C ARG A 73 4.51 6.72 -1.17
N THR A 74 5.24 7.67 -0.61
CA THR A 74 4.99 8.21 0.74
C THR A 74 3.66 8.94 0.80
N THR A 75 3.33 9.72 -0.23
CA THR A 75 2.04 10.41 -0.34
C THR A 75 0.89 9.39 -0.39
N LEU A 76 1.04 8.34 -1.20
CA LEU A 76 0.05 7.27 -1.26
C LEU A 76 -0.11 6.56 0.08
N VAL A 77 0.99 6.26 0.78
CA VAL A 77 0.94 5.67 2.12
C VAL A 77 0.29 6.62 3.11
N SER A 78 0.63 7.91 3.14
CA SER A 78 0.04 8.89 4.04
C SER A 78 -1.45 9.08 3.81
N LEU A 79 -1.91 9.08 2.55
CA LEU A 79 -3.31 9.20 2.21
C LEU A 79 -4.11 7.95 2.56
N LEU A 80 -3.55 6.76 2.30
CA LEU A 80 -4.25 5.49 2.50
C LEU A 80 -4.08 4.89 3.90
N ALA A 81 -3.06 5.28 4.65
CA ALA A 81 -2.78 4.77 6.00
C ALA A 81 -3.98 4.79 6.96
N PRO A 82 -4.76 5.89 7.09
CA PRO A 82 -5.94 5.88 7.94
C PRO A 82 -7.00 4.88 7.44
N PHE A 83 -7.26 4.85 6.12
CA PHE A 83 -8.33 4.01 5.54
C PHE A 83 -8.01 2.51 5.51
N VAL A 84 -6.74 2.14 5.29
CA VAL A 84 -6.30 0.75 5.28
C VAL A 84 -6.25 0.16 6.70
N ARG A 85 -5.83 0.95 7.70
CA ARG A 85 -5.81 0.51 9.10
C ARG A 85 -7.21 0.39 9.70
N GLU A 86 -8.14 1.25 9.27
CA GLU A 86 -9.52 1.26 9.76
C GLU A 86 -10.46 0.32 9.00
N SER A 87 -10.00 -0.37 7.94
CA SER A 87 -10.82 -1.37 7.25
C SER A 87 -10.78 -2.71 8.00
N PRO A 88 -11.87 -3.13 8.69
CA PRO A 88 -11.89 -4.35 9.49
C PRO A 88 -11.81 -5.65 8.66
N LEU A 89 -11.83 -5.56 7.32
CA LEU A 89 -11.73 -6.73 6.43
C LEU A 89 -10.35 -7.41 6.49
N LEU A 90 -9.33 -6.75 7.04
CA LEU A 90 -7.98 -7.30 7.19
C LEU A 90 -7.65 -7.76 8.61
N GLN A 91 -8.50 -7.44 9.60
CA GLN A 91 -8.33 -7.94 10.97
C GLN A 91 -8.58 -9.46 11.09
N MET A 92 -9.15 -10.08 10.05
CA MET A 92 -9.33 -11.54 9.97
C MET A 92 -8.12 -12.25 9.32
N GLY A 93 -6.87 -11.88 9.66
CA GLY A 93 -5.75 -12.74 9.24
C GLY A 93 -4.29 -12.39 9.54
N VAL A 94 -3.88 -11.15 9.87
CA VAL A 94 -2.43 -10.86 10.08
C VAL A 94 -2.21 -9.77 11.13
N LEU A 95 -1.33 -10.07 12.10
CA LEU A 95 -0.89 -9.18 13.18
C LEU A 95 -0.38 -7.80 12.70
N PRO A 96 -0.57 -6.74 13.51
CA PRO A 96 0.14 -5.49 13.36
C PRO A 96 1.55 -5.61 13.98
N ASP A 97 2.60 -5.53 13.16
CA ASP A 97 3.89 -5.01 13.63
C ASP A 97 4.17 -3.72 12.86
N ALA A 98 3.77 -2.62 13.48
CA ALA A 98 4.07 -1.28 13.01
C ALA A 98 4.75 -0.53 14.15
N ARG A 99 6.07 -0.71 14.26
CA ARG A 99 7.02 0.38 14.55
C ARG A 99 8.44 -0.13 14.31
N GLY A 100 9.08 0.37 13.26
CA GLY A 100 10.42 -0.07 12.87
C GLY A 100 11.10 0.90 11.92
N THR A 101 11.16 2.18 12.27
CA THR A 101 12.37 2.96 12.00
C THR A 101 13.48 2.41 12.89
N ASP A 102 14.09 1.29 12.52
CA ASP A 102 15.49 0.99 12.86
C ASP A 102 15.93 -0.27 12.10
N ALA A 103 16.84 -0.07 11.16
CA ALA A 103 17.54 -1.13 10.48
C ALA A 103 18.75 -1.55 11.32
N LEU A 104 18.56 -2.16 12.49
CA LEU A 104 19.64 -2.86 13.19
C LEU A 104 19.12 -4.14 13.87
N LEU A 105 19.96 -5.17 13.82
CA LEU A 105 19.83 -6.50 14.45
C LEU A 105 18.92 -7.53 13.75
N TYR A 106 19.53 -8.26 12.81
CA TYR A 106 19.39 -9.72 12.84
C TYR A 106 20.75 -10.42 12.77
N LYS A 107 21.48 -10.37 13.91
CA LYS A 107 22.54 -11.33 14.22
C LYS A 107 22.07 -12.18 15.39
N ARG A 108 21.50 -13.36 15.15
CA ARG A 108 21.48 -14.41 16.18
C ARG A 108 21.42 -15.84 15.62
N LYS A 109 22.62 -16.36 15.43
CA LYS A 109 23.09 -17.72 15.73
C LYS A 109 22.11 -18.62 16.51
N ARG A 110 21.72 -19.73 15.89
CA ARG A 110 21.39 -21.05 16.47
C ARG A 110 21.63 -22.06 15.34
N ARG A 111 22.36 -23.16 15.47
CA ARG A 111 23.06 -23.81 16.57
C ARG A 111 24.23 -24.59 15.95
#